data_AF-A0A8B3F3G7-F1
#
_entry.id   AF-A0A8B3F3G7-F1
#
_cell.length_a   1.000
_cell.length_b   1.000
_cell.length_c   1.000
_cell.angle_alpha   90.00
_cell.angle_beta   90.00
_cell.angle_gamma   90.00
#
_symmetry.space_group_name_H-M   'P 1'
#
loop_
_entity.id
_entity.type
_entity.pdbx_description
1 polymer ?
#
loop_
_entity_poly.entity_id
_entity_poly.type
_entity_poly.pdbx_seq_one_letter_code
_entity_poly.pdbx_strand_id
1 'polypeptide(L)' 'MITMKYKMSKGLKIMITVFISVYLGNLVLDVLSDESNINIWIARIIGLFVVLIIYLPLNFYG' A
#
# COMPACT_ATOMS: atom_id res chain seq x y z
N MET A 1 31.42 -8.87 17.98
CA MET A 1 30.05 -8.36 17.78
C MET A 1 29.48 -9.04 16.54
N ILE A 2 28.56 -9.97 16.70
CA ILE A 2 27.92 -10.67 15.58
C ILE A 2 26.76 -9.79 15.12
N THR A 3 26.86 -9.20 13.93
CA THR A 3 25.77 -8.46 13.30
C THR A 3 24.72 -9.48 12.84
N MET A 4 23.63 -9.62 13.60
CA MET A 4 22.47 -10.38 13.13
C MET A 4 21.90 -9.71 11.88
N LYS A 5 22.08 -10.33 10.72
CA LYS A 5 21.38 -9.94 9.49
C LYS A 5 19.94 -10.45 9.59
N TYR A 6 19.00 -9.55 9.89
CA TYR A 6 17.57 -9.87 9.84
C TYR A 6 17.17 -10.17 8.39
N LYS A 7 17.05 -11.46 8.08
CA LYS A 7 16.60 -11.93 6.77
C LYS A 7 15.08 -11.87 6.73
N MET A 8 14.55 -10.78 6.18
CA MET A 8 13.12 -10.60 6.01
C MET A 8 12.57 -11.59 4.97
N SER A 9 11.56 -12.38 5.34
CA SER A 9 10.93 -13.33 4.43
C SER A 9 10.24 -12.61 3.27
N LYS A 10 10.12 -13.28 2.11
CA LYS A 10 9.45 -12.70 0.92
C LYS A 10 8.03 -12.24 1.30
N GLY A 11 7.28 -13.07 2.02
CA GLY A 11 5.94 -12.76 2.52
C GLY A 11 5.90 -11.56 3.49
N LEU A 12 6.84 -11.45 4.43
CA LEU A 12 6.87 -10.33 5.36
C LEU A 12 7.18 -9.00 4.66
N LYS A 13 8.06 -9.00 3.67
CA LYS A 13 8.30 -7.82 2.84
C LYS A 13 7.02 -7.38 2.17
N ILE A 14 6.32 -8.30 1.49
CA ILE A 14 5.05 -7.99 0.80
C ILE A 14 4.02 -7.44 1.78
N MET A 15 3.86 -8.07 2.96
CA MET A 15 2.88 -7.65 3.95
C MET A 15 3.13 -6.22 4.42
N ILE A 16 4.38 -5.86 4.67
CA ILE A 16 4.76 -4.50 5.07
C ILE A 16 4.56 -3.52 3.92
N THR A 17 4.97 -3.86 2.70
CA THR A 17 4.83 -2.92 1.59
C THR A 17 3.36 -2.69 1.26
N VAL A 18 2.50 -3.70 1.29
CA VAL A 18 1.03 -3.55 1.15
C VAL A 18 0.48 -2.66 2.26
N PHE A 19 0.87 -2.92 3.51
CA PHE A 19 0.41 -2.13 4.65
C PHE A 19 0.76 -0.64 4.52
N ILE A 20 2.01 -0.33 4.18
CA ILE A 20 2.47 1.05 3.94
C ILE A 20 1.75 1.67 2.75
N SER A 21 1.58 0.92 1.65
CA SER A 21 0.93 1.42 0.43
C SER A 21 -0.53 1.79 0.66
N VAL A 22 -1.28 0.97 1.39
CA VAL A 22 -2.68 1.24 1.75
C VAL A 22 -2.77 2.45 2.67
N TYR A 23 -1.91 2.52 3.70
CA TYR A 23 -1.90 3.65 4.63
C TYR A 23 -1.58 4.97 3.93
N LEU A 24 -0.53 5.00 3.12
CA LEU A 24 -0.09 6.20 2.41
C LEU A 24 -1.08 6.59 1.30
N GLY A 25 -1.64 5.61 0.60
CA GLY A 25 -2.70 5.83 -0.39
C GLY A 25 -3.92 6.50 0.24
N ASN A 26 -4.39 5.99 1.39
CA ASN A 26 -5.50 6.61 2.11
C ASN A 26 -5.16 8.02 2.62
N LEU A 27 -3.93 8.25 3.11
CA LEU A 27 -3.50 9.58 3.55
C LEU A 27 -3.54 10.61 2.41
N VAL A 28 -3.01 10.25 1.23
CA VAL A 28 -3.02 11.13 0.06
C VAL A 28 -4.45 11.40 -0.41
N LEU A 29 -5.30 10.37 -0.42
CA LEU A 29 -6.70 10.51 -0.79
C LEU A 29 -7.48 11.37 0.21
N ASP A 30 -7.21 11.25 1.50
CA ASP A 30 -7.85 12.09 2.51
C ASP A 30 -7.49 13.57 2.32
N VAL A 31 -6.22 13.89 2.03
CA VAL A 31 -5.79 15.28 1.71
C VAL A 31 -6.41 15.79 0.41
N LEU A 32 -6.41 14.97 -0.65
CA LEU A 32 -6.97 15.38 -1.94
C LEU A 32 -8.50 15.52 -1.90
N SER A 33 -9.18 14.70 -1.11
CA SER A 33 -10.64 14.78 -0.91
C SER A 33 -11.06 15.97 -0.04
N ASP A 34 -10.18 16.52 0.79
CA ASP A 34 -10.47 17.76 1.53
C ASP A 34 -10.51 18.98 0.58
N GLU A 35 -9.70 18.96 -0.48
CA GLU A 35 -9.65 20.03 -1.49
C GLU A 35 -10.57 19.78 -2.71
N SER A 36 -11.16 18.60 -2.83
CA SER A 36 -12.03 18.23 -3.96
C SER A 36 -13.42 17.81 -3.50
N ASN A 37 -14.46 18.09 -4.30
CA ASN A 37 -15.86 17.70 -4.00
C ASN A 37 -16.10 16.17 -4.14
N ILE A 38 -15.06 15.35 -4.00
CA ILE A 38 -15.07 13.91 -4.18
C ILE A 38 -15.39 13.24 -2.84
N ASN A 39 -16.35 12.33 -2.85
CA ASN A 39 -16.68 11.55 -1.66
C ASN A 39 -15.47 10.71 -1.21
N ILE A 40 -15.01 10.96 0.02
CA ILE A 40 -13.90 10.28 0.71
C ILE A 40 -14.00 8.74 0.63
N TRP A 41 -15.21 8.19 0.68
CA TRP A 41 -15.44 6.75 0.60
C TRP A 41 -15.11 6.18 -0.79
N ILE A 42 -15.38 6.93 -1.85
CA ILE A 42 -15.05 6.55 -3.23
C ILE A 42 -13.54 6.63 -3.45
N ALA A 43 -12.91 7.68 -2.93
CA ALA A 43 -11.46 7.87 -3.01
C ALA A 43 -10.72 6.67 -2.38
N ARG A 44 -11.10 6.27 -1.16
CA ARG A 44 -10.52 5.10 -0.46
C ARG A 44 -10.71 3.77 -1.18
N ILE A 45 -11.87 3.55 -1.81
CA ILE A 45 -12.11 2.35 -2.63
C ILE A 45 -11.14 2.33 -3.82
N ILE A 46 -10.98 3.45 -4.51
CA ILE A 46 -10.04 3.58 -5.65
C ILE A 46 -8.60 3.32 -5.20
N GLY A 47 -8.17 3.92 -4.07
CA GLY A 47 -6.84 3.69 -3.50
C GLY A 47 -6.56 2.22 -3.21
N LEU A 48 -7.55 1.50 -2.66
CA LEU A 48 -7.45 0.08 -2.37
C LEU A 48 -7.34 -0.77 -3.65
N PHE A 49 -8.12 -0.45 -4.68
CA PHE A 49 -8.04 -1.13 -5.99
C PHE A 49 -6.70 -0.89 -6.70
N VAL A 50 -6.14 0.32 -6.64
CA VAL A 50 -4.83 0.63 -7.23
C VAL A 50 -3.73 -0.20 -6.58
N VAL A 51 -3.72 -0.30 -5.24
CA VAL A 51 -2.76 -1.14 -4.53
C VAL A 51 -2.91 -2.61 -4.94
N LEU A 52 -4.14 -3.14 -4.99
CA LEU A 52 -4.38 -4.53 -5.40
C LEU A 52 -3.92 -4.81 -6.84
N ILE A 53 -4.24 -3.93 -7.80
CA ILE A 53 -3.90 -4.12 -9.21
C ILE A 53 -2.38 -4.07 -9.45
N ILE A 54 -1.64 -3.27 -8.70
CA ILE A 54 -0.17 -3.18 -8.83
C ILE A 54 0.50 -4.36 -8.12
N TYR A 55 0.04 -4.73 -6.93
CA TYR A 55 0.70 -5.76 -6.12
C TYR A 55 0.43 -7.18 -6.58
N LEU A 56 -0.77 -7.48 -7.07
CA LEU A 56 -1.11 -8.82 -7.51
C LEU A 56 -0.14 -9.32 -8.61
N PRO A 57 0.11 -8.60 -9.71
CA PRO A 57 1.07 -9.04 -10.72
C PRO A 57 2.52 -9.06 -10.20
N LEU A 58 2.93 -8.12 -9.36
CA LEU A 58 4.28 -8.12 -8.76
C LEU A 58 4.55 -9.34 -7.88
N ASN A 59 3.52 -9.91 -7.25
CA ASN A 59 3.67 -11.07 -6.38
C ASN A 59 3.57 -12.42 -7.11
N PHE A 60 2.90 -12.46 -8.27
CA PHE A 60 2.77 -13.67 -9.10
C PHE A 60 3.86 -13.79 -10.18
N TYR A 61 4.45 -12.67 -10.63
CA TYR A 61 5.43 -12.64 -11.71
C TYR A 61 6.87 -12.23 -11.29
N GLY A 62 7.13 -12.01 -9.99
CA GLY A 62 8.47 -11.69 -9.43
C GLY A 62 8.87 -12.61 -8.28
#